data_AF-A0A3D5X5A7-F1
#
_entry.id   AF-A0A3D5X5A7-F1
#
_cell.length_a   1.000
_cell.length_b   1.000
_cell.length_c   1.000
_cell.angle_alpha   90.00
_cell.angle_beta   90.00
_cell.angle_gamma   90.00
#
_symmetry.space_group_name_H-M   'P 1'
#
loop_
_entity.id
_entity.type
_entity.pdbx_description
1 polymer ?
#
loop_
_entity_poly.entity_id
_entity_poly.type
_entity_poly.pdbx_seq_one_letter_code
_entity_poly.pdbx_strand_id
1 'polypeptide(L)'
;HPNNHVNLSQSTNDAYPTAVKIALIHSNEKLVEVLQTLVDSFRKKAKEFSHVIKMGRTQLQDAVPMTLGQSFEAYAVTLSEEILRLNSNAELFLEVNMGATAIGTGINSDPDYSGKVM
;
A
#
# COMPACT_ATOMS: atom_id res chain seq x y z
N HIS A 1 24.07 24.13 16.53
CA HIS A 1 24.06 24.15 15.05
C HIS A 1 23.19 23.00 14.56
N PRO A 2 22.36 23.13 13.51
CA PRO A 2 21.44 22.07 13.05
C PRO A 2 22.12 20.71 12.85
N ASN A 3 23.30 20.70 12.22
CA ASN A 3 24.04 19.45 11.99
C ASN A 3 24.57 18.78 13.28
N ASN A 4 24.85 19.56 14.32
CA ASN A 4 25.47 19.05 15.54
C ASN A 4 24.43 18.59 16.57
N HIS A 5 23.16 18.95 16.37
CA HIS A 5 22.07 18.60 17.29
C HIS A 5 20.98 17.79 16.59
N VAL A 6 20.37 18.34 15.52
CA VAL A 6 19.22 17.72 14.84
C VAL A 6 19.67 16.54 13.97
N ASN A 7 20.78 16.68 13.25
CA ASN A 7 21.34 15.64 12.38
C ASN A 7 22.49 14.86 13.03
N LEU A 8 22.60 14.90 14.36
CA LEU A 8 23.63 14.15 15.08
C LEU A 8 23.39 12.63 14.87
N SER A 9 24.47 11.89 14.62
CA SER A 9 24.49 10.43 14.40
C SER A 9 23.68 9.94 13.19
N GLN A 10 23.32 10.85 12.27
CA GLN A 10 22.51 10.58 11.08
C GLN A 10 23.21 11.11 9.83
N SER A 11 22.79 10.59 8.68
CA SER A 11 23.12 11.07 7.34
C SER A 11 21.83 11.31 6.55
N THR A 12 21.92 12.06 5.45
CA THR A 12 20.84 12.02 4.47
C THR A 12 20.59 10.58 4.00
N ASN A 13 21.63 9.73 3.94
CA ASN A 13 21.56 8.40 3.35
C ASN A 13 20.86 7.33 4.21
N ASP A 14 20.53 7.64 5.46
CA ASP A 14 19.68 6.82 6.32
C ASP A 14 18.39 7.55 6.77
N ALA A 15 18.48 8.84 7.11
CA ALA A 15 17.31 9.62 7.52
C ALA A 15 16.29 9.81 6.38
N TYR A 16 16.75 10.18 5.17
CA TYR A 16 15.85 10.38 4.03
C TYR A 16 15.12 9.11 3.58
N PRO A 17 15.80 7.97 3.30
CA PRO A 17 15.09 6.77 2.88
C PRO A 17 14.15 6.25 3.98
N THR A 18 14.50 6.38 5.26
CA THR A 18 13.60 6.02 6.37
C THR A 18 12.36 6.90 6.39
N ALA A 19 12.51 8.22 6.26
CA ALA A 19 11.37 9.15 6.19
C ALA A 19 10.46 8.84 5.00
N VAL A 20 11.02 8.52 3.83
CA VAL A 20 10.25 8.14 2.64
C VAL A 20 9.46 6.85 2.89
N LYS A 21 10.09 5.82 3.48
CA LYS A 21 9.42 4.56 3.80
C LYS A 21 8.24 4.76 4.76
N ILE A 22 8.43 5.55 5.82
CA ILE A 22 7.35 5.92 6.76
C ILE A 22 6.20 6.64 6.03
N ALA A 23 6.53 7.61 5.17
CA ALA A 23 5.51 8.33 4.39
C ALA A 23 4.73 7.41 3.43
N LEU A 24 5.41 6.43 2.82
CA LEU A 24 4.77 5.45 1.94
C LEU A 24 3.84 4.50 2.71
N ILE A 25 4.22 4.06 3.91
CA ILE A 25 3.36 3.24 4.78
C ILE A 25 2.04 3.97 5.06
N HIS A 26 2.11 5.22 5.54
CA HIS A 26 0.90 6.01 5.82
C HIS A 26 0.08 6.35 4.56
N SER A 27 0.76 6.56 3.43
CA SER A 27 0.07 6.79 2.16
C SER A 27 -0.68 5.52 1.70
N ASN A 28 -0.09 4.34 1.93
CA ASN A 28 -0.72 3.06 1.64
C ASN A 28 -1.95 2.82 2.53
N GLU A 29 -1.86 3.10 3.84
CA GLU A 29 -3.01 2.99 4.76
C GLU A 29 -4.22 3.79 4.24
N LYS A 30 -3.99 5.05 3.86
CA LYS A 30 -5.04 5.91 3.31
C LYS A 30 -5.58 5.40 1.96
N LEU A 31 -4.70 4.90 1.09
CA LEU A 31 -5.11 4.32 -0.19
C LEU A 31 -6.02 3.11 0.02
N VAL A 32 -5.64 2.21 0.93
CA VAL A 32 -6.40 1.00 1.26
C VAL A 32 -7.77 1.33 1.84
N GLU A 33 -7.88 2.32 2.72
CA GLU A 33 -9.16 2.77 3.28
C GLU A 33 -10.13 3.24 2.17
N VAL A 34 -9.64 4.06 1.23
CA VAL A 34 -10.45 4.55 0.11
C VAL A 34 -10.80 3.42 -0.85
N LEU A 35 -9.87 2.51 -1.13
CA LEU A 35 -10.11 1.35 -1.98
C LEU A 35 -11.14 0.39 -1.37
N GLN A 36 -11.11 0.19 -0.05
CA GLN A 36 -12.12 -0.61 0.65
C GLN A 36 -13.51 0.02 0.53
N THR A 37 -13.61 1.34 0.66
CA THR A 37 -14.87 2.06 0.44
C THR A 37 -15.41 1.85 -0.99
N LEU A 38 -14.52 1.84 -1.98
CA LEU A 38 -14.87 1.57 -3.38
C LEU A 38 -15.36 0.11 -3.58
N VAL A 39 -14.65 -0.85 -2.99
CA VAL A 39 -15.04 -2.27 -2.98
C VAL A 39 -16.45 -2.44 -2.41
N ASP A 40 -16.74 -1.83 -1.27
CA ASP A 40 -18.04 -1.93 -0.60
C ASP A 40 -19.16 -1.31 -1.45
N SER A 41 -18.86 -0.21 -2.15
CA SER A 41 -19.78 0.40 -3.12
C SER A 41 -20.09 -0.54 -4.29
N PHE A 42 -19.07 -1.21 -4.86
CA PHE A 42 -19.28 -2.22 -5.90
C PHE A 42 -20.12 -3.40 -5.40
N ARG A 43 -19.84 -3.94 -4.20
CA ARG A 43 -20.64 -5.03 -3.59
C ARG A 43 -22.08 -4.62 -3.35
N LYS A 44 -22.31 -3.39 -2.88
CA LYS A 44 -23.66 -2.84 -2.71
C LYS A 44 -24.42 -2.82 -4.03
N LYS A 45 -23.78 -2.36 -5.11
CA LYS A 45 -24.37 -2.36 -6.46
C LYS A 45 -24.50 -3.77 -7.05
N ALA A 46 -23.59 -4.68 -6.74
CA ALA A 46 -23.71 -6.08 -7.13
C ALA A 46 -25.00 -6.71 -6.57
N LYS A 47 -25.30 -6.46 -5.28
CA LYS A 47 -26.54 -6.89 -4.65
C LYS A 47 -27.77 -6.20 -5.24
N GLU A 48 -27.71 -4.89 -5.48
CA GLU A 48 -28.80 -4.13 -6.12
C GLU A 48 -29.15 -4.68 -7.51
N PHE A 49 -28.14 -5.09 -8.28
CA PHE A 49 -28.31 -5.58 -9.66
C PHE A 49 -28.35 -7.10 -9.79
N SER A 50 -28.54 -7.83 -8.69
CA SER A 50 -28.55 -9.31 -8.69
C SER A 50 -29.63 -9.93 -9.58
N HIS A 51 -30.68 -9.19 -9.89
CA HIS A 51 -31.83 -9.62 -10.68
C HIS A 51 -31.82 -9.11 -12.13
N VAL A 52 -30.87 -8.23 -12.49
CA VAL A 52 -30.82 -7.61 -13.82
C VAL A 52 -30.05 -8.53 -14.76
N ILE A 53 -30.76 -9.23 -15.65
CA ILE A 53 -30.14 -10.11 -16.66
C ILE A 53 -29.57 -9.26 -17.81
N LYS A 54 -28.35 -9.58 -18.24
CA LYS A 54 -27.65 -8.97 -19.39
C LYS A 54 -26.95 -10.04 -20.21
N MET A 55 -26.61 -9.70 -21.45
CA MET A 55 -25.74 -10.53 -22.28
C MET A 55 -24.28 -10.39 -21.84
N GLY A 56 -23.62 -11.50 -21.52
CA GLY A 56 -22.17 -11.55 -21.35
C GLY A 56 -21.47 -11.40 -22.69
N ARG A 57 -20.26 -10.83 -22.71
CA ARG A 57 -19.46 -10.69 -23.93
C ARG A 57 -18.04 -11.17 -23.74
N THR A 58 -17.56 -11.99 -24.67
CA THR A 58 -16.16 -12.44 -24.76
C THR A 58 -15.62 -12.03 -26.11
N GLN A 59 -14.40 -11.46 -26.16
CA GLN A 59 -13.88 -10.84 -27.39
C GLN A 59 -14.84 -9.81 -28.01
N LEU A 60 -15.62 -9.12 -27.17
CA LEU A 60 -16.69 -8.20 -27.56
C LEU A 60 -17.86 -8.81 -28.36
N GLN A 61 -17.89 -10.13 -28.54
CA GLN A 61 -19.01 -10.86 -29.14
C GLN A 61 -19.96 -11.39 -28.07
N ASP A 62 -21.22 -11.58 -28.43
CA ASP A 62 -22.23 -12.13 -27.54
C ASP A 62 -21.85 -13.56 -27.11
N ALA A 63 -21.97 -13.83 -25.82
CA ALA A 63 -21.65 -15.13 -25.22
C ALA A 63 -22.92 -15.76 -24.63
N VAL A 64 -23.02 -15.81 -23.29
CA VAL A 64 -24.18 -16.34 -22.57
C VAL A 64 -24.74 -15.32 -21.58
N PRO A 65 -26.02 -15.42 -21.19
CA PRO A 65 -26.61 -14.54 -20.20
C PRO A 65 -25.92 -14.62 -18.83
N MET A 66 -25.86 -13.48 -18.16
CA MET A 66 -25.41 -13.34 -16.77
C MET A 66 -26.19 -12.20 -16.10
N THR A 67 -26.03 -12.01 -14.80
CA THR A 67 -26.59 -10.83 -14.13
C THR A 67 -25.59 -9.67 -14.14
N LEU A 68 -26.09 -8.44 -14.17
CA LEU A 68 -25.26 -7.25 -13.97
C LEU A 68 -24.63 -7.27 -12.57
N GLY A 69 -25.33 -7.84 -11.58
CA GLY A 69 -24.80 -8.11 -10.25
C GLY A 69 -23.51 -8.94 -10.27
N GLN A 70 -23.47 -10.02 -11.04
CA GLN A 70 -22.25 -10.84 -11.20
C GLN A 70 -21.07 -10.03 -11.80
N SER A 71 -21.32 -9.11 -12.75
CA SER A 71 -20.25 -8.24 -13.27
C SER A 71 -19.71 -7.30 -12.20
N PHE A 72 -20.59 -6.71 -11.37
CA PHE A 72 -20.19 -5.79 -10.31
C PHE A 72 -19.48 -6.49 -9.15
N GLU A 73 -19.90 -7.70 -8.80
CA GLU A 73 -19.19 -8.51 -7.79
C GLU A 73 -17.78 -8.85 -8.27
N ALA A 74 -17.61 -9.21 -9.56
CA ALA A 74 -16.29 -9.47 -10.12
C ALA A 74 -15.36 -8.25 -10.00
N TYR A 75 -15.85 -7.03 -10.22
CA TYR A 75 -15.07 -5.81 -9.99
C TYR A 75 -14.66 -5.66 -8.53
N ALA A 76 -15.58 -5.90 -7.59
CA ALA A 76 -15.29 -5.83 -6.16
C ALA A 76 -14.23 -6.85 -5.74
N VAL A 77 -14.30 -8.09 -6.25
CA VAL A 77 -13.35 -9.15 -5.95
C VAL A 77 -11.95 -8.77 -6.43
N THR A 78 -11.80 -8.36 -7.70
CA THR A 78 -10.50 -7.94 -8.23
C THR A 78 -9.90 -6.80 -7.42
N LEU A 79 -10.68 -5.76 -7.09
CA LEU A 79 -10.18 -4.64 -6.27
C LEU A 79 -9.85 -5.07 -4.83
N SER A 80 -10.56 -6.04 -4.27
CA SER A 80 -10.27 -6.58 -2.93
C SER A 80 -8.94 -7.32 -2.88
N GLU A 81 -8.59 -8.05 -3.95
CA GLU A 81 -7.31 -8.75 -4.05
C GLU A 81 -6.13 -7.76 -4.10
N GLU A 82 -6.32 -6.59 -4.71
CA GLU A 82 -5.30 -5.55 -4.75
C GLU A 82 -5.00 -4.96 -3.37
N ILE A 83 -5.98 -4.91 -2.44
CA ILE A 83 -5.75 -4.47 -1.05
C ILE A 83 -4.71 -5.38 -0.38
N LEU A 84 -4.81 -6.70 -0.56
CA LEU A 84 -3.85 -7.65 0.00
C LEU A 84 -2.46 -7.42 -0.58
N ARG A 85 -2.36 -7.23 -1.90
CA ARG A 85 -1.08 -6.95 -2.56
C ARG A 85 -0.45 -5.66 -2.07
N LEU A 86 -1.23 -4.60 -1.93
CA LEU A 86 -0.76 -3.30 -1.42
C LEU A 86 -0.17 -3.44 -0.02
N ASN A 87 -0.89 -4.11 0.89
CA ASN A 87 -0.42 -4.31 2.26
C ASN A 87 0.84 -5.17 2.35
N SER A 88 0.90 -6.29 1.62
CA SER A 88 2.10 -7.14 1.62
C SER A 88 3.34 -6.44 1.06
N ASN A 89 3.19 -5.54 0.06
CA ASN A 89 4.31 -4.74 -0.41
C ASN A 89 4.70 -3.63 0.57
N ALA A 90 3.72 -3.05 1.28
CA ALA A 90 3.99 -2.03 2.29
C ALA A 90 4.80 -2.58 3.49
N GLU A 91 4.66 -3.87 3.82
CA GLU A 91 5.48 -4.53 4.85
C GLU A 91 6.99 -4.46 4.55
N LEU A 92 7.39 -4.42 3.26
CA LEU A 92 8.79 -4.28 2.86
C LEU A 92 9.39 -2.93 3.26
N PHE A 93 8.56 -1.93 3.54
CA PHE A 93 9.00 -0.61 4.00
C PHE A 93 9.26 -0.56 5.51
N LEU A 94 8.87 -1.58 6.28
CA LEU A 94 9.20 -1.69 7.70
C LEU A 94 10.69 -1.91 7.94
N GLU A 95 11.41 -2.46 6.96
CA GLU A 95 12.86 -2.56 7.00
C GLU A 95 13.47 -1.17 6.73
N VAL A 96 14.17 -0.60 7.72
CA VAL A 96 14.80 0.73 7.62
C VAL A 96 16.29 0.64 7.97
N ASN A 97 17.06 1.67 7.60
CA ASN A 97 18.51 1.69 7.76
C ASN A 97 19.00 2.80 8.72
N MET A 98 18.16 3.25 9.66
CA MET A 98 18.59 4.29 10.62
C MET A 98 19.80 3.85 11.45
N GLY A 99 20.82 4.71 11.48
CA GLY A 99 22.12 4.41 12.10
C GLY A 99 23.14 3.80 11.14
N ALA A 100 22.77 3.52 9.88
CA ALA A 100 23.69 3.09 8.83
C ALA A 100 24.66 4.22 8.41
N THR A 101 24.27 5.48 8.60
CA THR A 101 25.01 6.71 8.28
C THR A 101 25.35 6.83 6.78
N ALA A 102 26.53 7.35 6.43
CA ALA A 102 26.85 7.76 5.06
C ALA A 102 26.85 6.62 4.04
N ILE A 103 27.36 5.44 4.40
CA ILE A 103 27.56 4.33 3.45
C ILE A 103 27.24 2.94 4.03
N GLY A 104 26.59 2.87 5.19
CA GLY A 104 26.22 1.59 5.81
C GLY A 104 27.19 1.04 6.85
N THR A 105 28.28 1.75 7.16
CA THR A 105 29.28 1.31 8.15
C THR A 105 28.93 1.67 9.58
N GLY A 106 27.92 2.52 9.81
CA GLY A 106 27.59 3.06 11.13
C GLY A 106 28.59 4.09 11.68
N ILE A 107 29.47 4.64 10.83
CA ILE A 107 30.49 5.60 11.27
C ILE A 107 29.86 6.84 11.92
N ASN A 108 30.37 7.25 13.08
CA ASN A 108 29.82 8.34 13.91
C ASN A 108 28.41 8.09 14.50
N SER A 109 27.93 6.85 14.47
CA SER A 109 26.78 6.40 15.24
C SER A 109 27.23 5.54 16.42
N ASP A 110 26.58 5.69 17.57
CA ASP A 110 26.83 4.81 18.72
C ASP A 110 26.34 3.39 18.39
N PRO A 111 27.06 2.32 18.78
CA PRO A 111 26.64 0.94 18.51
C PRO A 111 25.21 0.60 18.97
N ASP A 112 24.73 1.23 20.05
CA ASP A 112 23.37 1.03 20.55
C ASP A 112 22.31 1.88 19.82
N TYR A 113 22.73 2.89 19.07
CA TYR A 113 21.82 3.89 18.50
C TYR A 113 20.78 3.25 17.58
N SER A 114 21.23 2.39 16.65
CA SER A 114 20.36 1.75 15.66
C SER A 114 19.24 0.94 16.33
N GLY A 115 19.57 0.14 17.35
CA GLY A 115 18.58 -0.65 18.08
C GLY A 115 17.64 0.14 19.00
N LYS A 116 17.94 1.42 19.29
CA LYS A 116 17.10 2.31 20.11
C LYS A 116 16.18 3.19 19.26
N VAL A 117 16.58 3.51 18.03
CA VAL A 117 15.84 4.40 17.13
C VAL A 117 14.87 3.65 16.22
N MET A 118 15.14 2.36 15.95
CA MET A 118 14.25 1.43 15.26
C MET A 118 13.23 0.85 16.24
#